data_AF-A0AAE6WU79-F1
#
_entry.id   AF-A0AAE6WU79-F1
#
_cell.length_a   1.000
_cell.length_b   1.000
_cell.length_c   1.000
_cell.angle_alpha   90.00
_cell.angle_beta   90.00
_cell.angle_gamma   90.00
#
_symmetry.space_group_name_H-M   'P 1'
#
loop_
_entity.id
_entity.type
_entity.pdbx_description
1 polymer ?
#
loop_
_entity_poly.entity_id
_entity_poly.type
_entity_poly.pdbx_seq_one_letter_code
_entity_poly.pdbx_strand_id
1 'polypeptide(L)'
;MGNRVLNGDFKFLSNLFDKFFAQKSIRDRLNLIEEKSITGWEIWLQIELAFFLDKQENVMEWVREVSCSTDKRVEKLKDKGIIDFWLKERNKSTETMIAVELKQAKSAKSCITAMMKDLNKFNSLKPSEHNCIRTFWCVGVHRAVEEETCLKIINEHKIGYEFNQNHLLSRQIKGTNFSFTIL
;
A
#
# COMPACT_ATOMS: atom_id res chain seq x y z
N MET A 1 -15.96 -11.33 1.01
CA MET A 1 -15.99 -9.99 1.63
C MET A 1 -17.01 -9.13 0.90
N GLY A 2 -17.77 -8.25 1.57
CA GLY A 2 -18.77 -7.43 0.88
C GLY A 2 -18.12 -6.32 0.05
N ASN A 3 -18.50 -6.17 -1.23
CA ASN A 3 -18.00 -5.13 -2.15
C ASN A 3 -18.04 -3.71 -1.56
N ARG A 4 -18.99 -3.42 -0.66
CA ARG A 4 -19.12 -2.10 -0.02
C ARG A 4 -17.95 -1.73 0.90
N VAL A 5 -17.39 -2.69 1.64
CA VAL A 5 -16.27 -2.44 2.57
C VAL A 5 -14.99 -2.17 1.77
N LEU A 6 -14.71 -3.03 0.78
CA LEU A 6 -13.57 -2.88 -0.13
C LEU A 6 -13.59 -1.51 -0.84
N ASN A 7 -14.73 -1.13 -1.44
CA ASN A 7 -14.88 0.17 -2.09
C ASN A 7 -14.66 1.34 -1.13
N GLY A 8 -15.15 1.21 0.10
CA GLY A 8 -15.00 2.23 1.14
C GLY A 8 -13.55 2.42 1.58
N ASP A 9 -12.80 1.34 1.76
CA ASP A 9 -11.40 1.38 2.15
C ASP A 9 -10.50 1.84 1.00
N PHE A 10 -10.77 1.40 -0.23
CA PHE A 10 -10.07 1.87 -1.42
C PHE A 10 -10.21 3.39 -1.60
N LYS A 11 -11.43 3.93 -1.43
CA LYS A 11 -11.69 5.38 -1.51
C LYS A 11 -10.96 6.14 -0.40
N PHE A 12 -10.97 5.60 0.82
CA PHE A 12 -10.23 6.18 1.94
C PHE A 12 -8.73 6.27 1.63
N LEU A 13 -8.11 5.17 1.21
CA LEU A 13 -6.69 5.12 0.88
C LEU A 13 -6.34 6.01 -0.31
N SER A 14 -7.15 6.00 -1.37
CA SER A 14 -6.94 6.86 -2.54
C SER A 14 -6.85 8.34 -2.12
N ASN A 15 -7.83 8.81 -1.34
CA ASN A 15 -7.84 10.18 -0.83
C ASN A 15 -6.68 10.48 0.12
N LEU A 16 -6.29 9.50 0.94
CA LEU A 16 -5.17 9.62 1.87
C LEU A 16 -3.85 9.83 1.11
N PHE A 17 -3.56 8.97 0.13
CA PHE A 17 -2.32 9.02 -0.64
C PHE A 17 -2.27 10.19 -1.62
N ASP A 18 -3.42 10.61 -2.19
CA ASP A 18 -3.51 11.86 -2.94
C ASP A 18 -3.02 13.05 -2.11
N LYS A 19 -3.50 13.19 -0.87
CA LYS A 19 -3.10 14.26 0.03
C LYS A 19 -1.63 14.13 0.44
N PHE A 20 -1.19 12.91 0.73
CA PHE A 20 0.20 12.64 1.11
C PHE A 20 1.19 13.09 0.03
N PHE A 21 0.96 12.68 -1.23
CA PHE A 21 1.83 13.02 -2.36
C PHE A 21 1.65 14.46 -2.89
N ALA A 22 0.57 15.16 -2.51
CA ALA A 22 0.40 16.58 -2.82
C ALA A 22 1.34 17.50 -2.02
N GLN A 23 1.85 17.04 -0.88
CA GLN A 23 2.75 17.82 -0.02
C GLN A 23 4.01 18.26 -0.77
N LYS A 24 4.34 19.55 -0.70
CA LYS A 24 5.51 20.12 -1.37
C LYS A 24 6.82 19.42 -0.93
N SER A 25 6.97 19.18 0.37
CA SER A 25 8.14 18.51 0.94
C SER A 25 8.37 17.11 0.36
N ILE A 26 7.30 16.33 0.13
CA ILE A 26 7.40 14.99 -0.47
C ILE A 26 7.84 15.09 -1.93
N ARG A 27 7.24 15.99 -2.70
CA ARG A 27 7.59 16.20 -4.11
C ARG A 27 9.02 16.68 -4.30
N ASP A 28 9.46 17.64 -3.50
CA ASP A 28 10.83 18.15 -3.54
C ASP A 28 11.84 17.01 -3.27
N ARG A 29 11.56 16.16 -2.28
CA ARG A 29 12.41 15.01 -1.93
C ARG A 29 12.40 13.94 -3.01
N LEU A 30 11.24 13.63 -3.62
CA LEU A 30 11.17 12.70 -4.75
C LEU A 30 12.01 13.20 -5.94
N ASN A 31 11.95 14.50 -6.26
CA ASN A 31 12.79 15.08 -7.30
C ASN A 31 14.28 14.96 -6.97
N LEU A 32 14.68 15.22 -5.72
CA LEU A 32 16.06 15.04 -5.29
C LEU A 32 16.52 13.57 -5.36
N ILE A 33 15.64 12.64 -4.98
CA ILE A 33 15.88 11.20 -5.10
C ILE A 33 16.16 10.81 -6.55
N GLU A 34 15.36 11.31 -7.49
CA GLU A 34 15.54 11.07 -8.93
C GLU A 34 16.85 11.70 -9.43
N GLU A 35 17.08 12.98 -9.13
CA GLU A 35 18.27 13.74 -9.53
C GLU A 35 19.56 13.06 -9.06
N LYS A 36 19.58 12.58 -7.82
CA LYS A 36 20.74 11.92 -7.21
C LYS A 36 20.75 10.40 -7.40
N SER A 37 19.77 9.84 -8.12
CA SER A 37 19.63 8.40 -8.35
C SER A 37 19.62 7.56 -7.06
N ILE A 38 19.05 8.10 -5.98
CA ILE A 38 18.98 7.43 -4.67
C ILE A 38 18.08 6.19 -4.77
N THR A 39 18.53 5.07 -4.20
CA THR A 39 17.79 3.81 -4.13
C THR A 39 17.47 3.45 -2.67
N GLY A 40 16.60 2.45 -2.45
CA GLY A 40 16.34 1.96 -1.09
C GLY A 40 15.57 2.92 -0.17
N TRP A 41 14.91 3.94 -0.72
CA TRP A 41 14.24 4.99 0.05
C TRP A 41 12.84 4.63 0.56
N GLU A 42 12.42 3.35 0.50
CA GLU A 42 11.12 2.88 1.01
C GLU A 42 10.93 3.25 2.48
N ILE A 43 11.94 3.01 3.31
CA ILE A 43 11.91 3.35 4.74
C ILE A 43 11.71 4.85 4.96
N TRP A 44 12.33 5.71 4.12
CA TRP A 44 12.07 7.15 4.18
C TRP A 44 10.59 7.45 3.87
N LEU A 45 10.03 6.84 2.83
CA LEU A 45 8.61 7.00 2.48
C LEU A 45 7.69 6.56 3.63
N GLN A 46 8.00 5.44 4.28
CA GLN A 46 7.28 4.95 5.46
C GLN A 46 7.35 5.98 6.60
N ILE A 47 8.52 6.50 6.94
CA ILE A 47 8.67 7.51 8.00
C ILE A 47 7.85 8.77 7.69
N GLU A 48 7.89 9.26 6.46
CA GLU A 48 7.10 10.43 6.07
C GLU A 48 5.59 10.16 6.11
N LEU A 49 5.16 8.96 5.71
CA LEU A 49 3.76 8.56 5.80
C LEU A 49 3.30 8.54 7.27
N ALA A 50 4.11 8.02 8.18
CA ALA A 50 3.83 8.02 9.62
C ALA A 50 3.59 9.45 10.16
N PHE A 51 4.48 10.40 9.84
CA PHE A 51 4.30 11.80 10.23
C PHE A 51 3.08 12.46 9.59
N PHE A 52 2.71 12.05 8.39
CA PHE A 52 1.50 12.53 7.74
C PHE A 52 0.24 11.99 8.42
N LEU A 53 0.21 10.68 8.71
CA LEU A 53 -0.91 9.96 9.33
C LEU A 53 -1.26 10.53 10.71
N ASP A 54 -0.26 10.87 11.52
CA ASP A 54 -0.43 11.47 12.84
C ASP A 54 -1.23 12.78 12.82
N LYS A 55 -1.23 13.48 11.67
CA LYS A 55 -1.94 14.75 11.47
C LYS A 55 -3.30 14.60 10.80
N GLN A 56 -3.71 13.39 10.43
CA GLN A 56 -4.94 13.18 9.67
C GLN A 56 -6.15 12.94 10.60
N GLU A 57 -7.10 13.87 10.58
CA GLU A 57 -8.33 13.75 11.39
C GLU A 57 -9.15 12.50 11.07
N ASN A 58 -9.15 12.03 9.82
CA ASN A 58 -9.89 10.84 9.40
C ASN A 58 -9.17 9.52 9.74
N VAL A 59 -7.97 9.57 10.28
CA VAL A 59 -7.25 8.41 10.84
C VAL A 59 -7.50 8.41 12.35
N MET A 60 -8.05 7.31 12.86
CA MET A 60 -8.26 7.10 14.30
C MET A 60 -7.00 6.58 14.96
N GLU A 61 -6.36 5.60 14.33
CA GLU A 61 -5.18 4.91 14.84
C GLU A 61 -4.31 4.47 13.66
N TRP A 62 -3.00 4.54 13.84
CA TRP A 62 -2.04 3.93 12.94
C TRP A 62 -0.89 3.28 13.71
N VAL A 63 -0.35 2.19 13.18
CA VAL A 63 0.84 1.52 13.73
C VAL A 63 1.77 1.15 12.58
N ARG A 64 3.08 1.38 12.75
CA ARG A 64 4.12 0.98 11.79
C ARG A 64 4.73 -0.36 12.18
N GLU A 65 5.22 -1.11 11.20
CA GLU A 65 5.99 -2.34 11.39
C GLU A 65 5.25 -3.35 12.27
N VAL A 66 4.01 -3.65 11.90
CA VAL A 66 3.16 -4.53 12.69
C VAL A 66 3.61 -5.97 12.48
N SER A 67 4.18 -6.55 13.54
CA SER A 67 4.37 -7.99 13.59
C SER A 67 3.00 -8.66 13.73
N CYS A 68 2.62 -9.49 12.76
CA CYS A 68 1.42 -10.32 12.86
C CYS A 68 1.67 -11.48 13.84
N SER A 69 1.68 -11.20 15.15
CA SER A 69 1.65 -12.26 16.17
C SER A 69 0.20 -12.53 16.57
N THR A 70 -0.53 -13.27 15.74
CA THR A 70 -1.83 -13.83 16.13
C THR A 70 -1.61 -15.25 16.67
N ASP A 71 -1.65 -15.34 18.00
CA ASP A 71 -1.69 -16.55 18.83
C ASP A 71 -0.38 -17.40 18.91
N LYS A 72 0.00 -17.76 20.14
CA LYS A 72 1.22 -18.53 20.49
C LYS A 72 1.19 -19.99 19.97
N ARG A 73 0.11 -20.40 19.30
CA ARG A 73 -0.04 -21.71 18.65
C ARG A 73 0.32 -21.70 17.16
N VAL A 74 0.67 -20.54 16.60
CA VAL A 74 1.13 -20.40 15.21
C VAL A 74 2.57 -19.86 15.21
N GLU A 75 3.52 -20.67 15.69
CA GLU A 75 4.96 -20.38 15.55
C GLU A 75 5.39 -20.21 14.08
N LYS A 76 4.56 -20.65 13.12
CA LYS A 76 4.78 -20.44 11.69
C LYS A 76 4.52 -19.00 11.21
N LEU A 77 4.02 -18.07 12.04
CA LEU A 77 3.87 -16.65 11.67
C LEU A 77 5.07 -15.77 12.03
N LYS A 78 6.01 -16.25 12.86
CA LYS A 78 7.26 -15.52 13.15
C LYS A 78 8.12 -15.26 11.90
N ASP A 79 7.97 -16.10 10.87
CA ASP A 79 8.63 -15.96 9.55
C ASP A 79 7.78 -15.21 8.50
N LYS A 80 6.56 -14.75 8.82
CA LYS A 80 5.53 -14.46 7.78
C LYS A 80 5.41 -13.00 7.32
N GLY A 81 6.22 -12.09 7.85
CA GLY A 81 6.38 -10.74 7.31
C GLY A 81 5.78 -9.67 8.21
N ILE A 82 6.51 -8.57 8.30
CA ILE A 82 6.12 -7.34 8.97
C ILE A 82 5.26 -6.56 7.97
N ILE A 83 4.04 -6.16 8.35
CA ILE A 83 3.22 -5.26 7.53
C ILE A 83 3.71 -3.84 7.81
N ASP A 84 3.92 -3.06 6.75
CA ASP A 84 4.42 -1.69 6.90
C ASP A 84 3.49 -0.82 7.76
N PHE A 85 2.19 -0.84 7.47
CA PHE A 85 1.18 -0.04 8.19
C PHE A 85 -0.11 -0.80 8.52
N TRP A 86 -0.58 -0.56 9.74
CA TRP A 86 -1.95 -0.78 10.18
C TRP A 86 -2.66 0.57 10.26
N LEU A 87 -3.78 0.74 9.55
CA LEU A 87 -4.66 1.91 9.67
C LEU A 87 -6.07 1.56 10.19
N LYS A 88 -6.62 2.43 11.04
CA LYS A 88 -8.05 2.50 11.36
C LYS A 88 -8.62 3.85 10.93
N GLU A 89 -9.60 3.81 10.03
CA GLU A 89 -10.38 5.00 9.67
C GLU A 89 -11.37 5.36 10.79
N ARG A 90 -11.49 6.65 11.08
CA ARG A 90 -12.42 7.16 12.09
C ARG A 90 -13.86 6.84 11.69
N ASN A 91 -14.69 6.48 12.68
CA ASN A 91 -16.12 6.17 12.51
C ASN A 91 -16.44 4.91 11.67
N LYS A 92 -15.46 4.03 11.43
CA LYS A 92 -15.68 2.65 10.96
C LYS A 92 -15.43 1.64 12.08
N SER A 93 -15.96 0.42 11.92
CA SER A 93 -15.82 -0.66 12.92
C SER A 93 -14.38 -0.80 13.42
N THR A 94 -14.23 -0.80 14.74
CA THR A 94 -12.96 -0.80 15.48
C THR A 94 -12.23 -2.14 15.47
N GLU A 95 -12.96 -3.21 15.17
CA GLU A 95 -12.49 -4.59 15.35
C GLU A 95 -11.58 -5.08 14.21
N THR A 96 -11.59 -4.42 13.05
CA THR A 96 -10.83 -4.90 11.88
C THR A 96 -10.10 -3.79 11.12
N MET A 97 -8.91 -4.10 10.62
CA MET A 97 -7.92 -3.13 10.15
C MET A 97 -7.68 -3.09 8.65
N ILE A 98 -7.28 -1.92 8.14
CA ILE A 98 -6.70 -1.78 6.81
C ILE A 98 -5.19 -2.01 6.96
N ALA A 99 -4.68 -3.08 6.35
CA ALA A 99 -3.25 -3.32 6.19
C ALA A 99 -2.77 -2.64 4.90
N VAL A 100 -1.65 -1.94 4.99
CA VAL A 100 -1.01 -1.25 3.85
C VAL A 100 0.45 -1.65 3.78
N GLU A 101 0.86 -2.15 2.63
CA GLU A 101 2.24 -2.48 2.29
C GLU A 101 2.77 -1.44 1.28
N LEU A 102 3.92 -0.83 1.56
CA LEU A 102 4.55 0.09 0.61
C LEU A 102 5.55 -0.67 -0.27
N LYS A 103 5.66 -0.22 -1.51
CA LYS A 103 6.70 -0.67 -2.45
C LYS A 103 7.34 0.49 -3.17
N GLN A 104 8.63 0.39 -3.46
CA GLN A 104 9.30 1.28 -4.40
C GLN A 104 10.13 0.52 -5.44
N ALA A 105 10.12 1.00 -6.68
CA ALA A 105 11.12 0.58 -7.65
C ALA A 105 11.33 1.64 -8.73
N LYS A 106 12.50 1.61 -9.38
CA LYS A 106 12.77 2.51 -10.53
C LYS A 106 11.79 2.29 -11.68
N SER A 107 11.38 1.05 -11.93
CA SER A 107 10.45 0.71 -13.02
C SER A 107 9.08 0.32 -12.47
N ALA A 108 8.03 0.69 -13.21
CA ALA A 108 6.66 0.27 -12.91
C ALA A 108 6.53 -1.25 -12.86
N LYS A 109 7.17 -1.96 -13.81
CA LYS A 109 7.17 -3.43 -13.86
C LYS A 109 7.70 -4.03 -12.55
N SER A 110 8.90 -3.64 -12.12
CA SER A 110 9.49 -4.18 -10.89
C SER A 110 8.64 -3.87 -9.66
N CYS A 111 8.11 -2.64 -9.56
CA CYS A 111 7.27 -2.23 -8.43
C CYS A 111 5.97 -3.03 -8.37
N ILE A 112 5.21 -3.05 -9.47
CA ILE A 112 3.92 -3.73 -9.55
C ILE A 112 4.10 -5.24 -9.40
N THR A 113 5.12 -5.86 -9.99
CA THR A 113 5.41 -7.28 -9.78
C THR A 113 5.68 -7.59 -8.31
N ALA A 114 6.36 -6.71 -7.56
CA ALA A 114 6.56 -6.88 -6.12
C ALA A 114 5.23 -6.76 -5.36
N MET A 115 4.43 -5.72 -5.62
CA MET A 115 3.09 -5.55 -5.03
C MET A 115 2.21 -6.78 -5.26
N MET A 116 2.20 -7.33 -6.49
CA MET A 116 1.44 -8.53 -6.82
C MET A 116 1.92 -9.76 -6.04
N LYS A 117 3.23 -9.88 -5.76
CA LYS A 117 3.74 -10.97 -4.92
C LYS A 117 3.21 -10.87 -3.49
N ASP A 118 3.15 -9.68 -2.92
CA ASP A 118 2.62 -9.47 -1.57
C ASP A 118 1.11 -9.70 -1.51
N LEU A 119 0.36 -9.24 -2.51
CA LEU A 119 -1.06 -9.55 -2.66
C LEU A 119 -1.31 -11.06 -2.77
N ASN A 120 -0.58 -11.76 -3.64
CA ASN A 120 -0.72 -13.22 -3.78
C ASN A 120 -0.33 -13.95 -2.49
N LYS A 121 0.72 -13.49 -1.79
CA LYS A 121 1.12 -14.02 -0.49
C LYS A 121 0.01 -13.85 0.55
N PHE A 122 -0.58 -12.65 0.65
CA PHE A 122 -1.69 -12.38 1.57
C PHE A 122 -2.91 -13.25 1.25
N ASN A 123 -3.30 -13.33 -0.03
CA ASN A 123 -4.46 -14.12 -0.45
C ASN A 123 -4.29 -15.63 -0.27
N SER A 124 -3.04 -16.12 -0.14
CA SER A 124 -2.76 -17.52 0.19
C SER A 124 -2.96 -17.86 1.67
N LEU A 125 -3.11 -16.86 2.55
CA LEU A 125 -3.31 -17.07 3.98
C LEU A 125 -4.72 -17.57 4.28
N LYS A 126 -4.86 -18.46 5.26
CA LYS A 126 -6.17 -18.89 5.76
C LYS A 126 -6.86 -17.71 6.48
N PRO A 127 -8.19 -17.59 6.44
CA PRO A 127 -8.94 -16.54 7.15
C PRO A 127 -8.58 -16.41 8.64
N SER A 128 -8.27 -17.53 9.31
CA SER A 128 -7.85 -17.54 10.71
C SER A 128 -6.50 -16.86 10.96
N GLU A 129 -5.65 -16.74 9.94
CA GLU A 129 -4.30 -16.16 10.04
C GLU A 129 -4.30 -14.62 9.90
N HIS A 130 -5.42 -14.02 9.45
CA HIS A 130 -5.54 -12.59 9.22
C HIS A 130 -6.88 -12.02 9.69
N ASN A 131 -7.50 -12.63 10.71
CA ASN A 131 -8.82 -12.25 11.22
C ASN A 131 -8.92 -10.79 11.71
N CYS A 132 -7.81 -10.18 12.11
CA CYS A 132 -7.74 -8.77 12.45
C CYS A 132 -7.75 -7.86 11.21
N ILE A 133 -7.32 -8.33 10.03
CA ILE A 133 -7.21 -7.57 8.77
C ILE A 133 -8.50 -7.68 7.98
N ARG A 134 -9.18 -6.54 7.79
CA ARG A 134 -10.33 -6.47 6.87
C ARG A 134 -9.88 -6.33 5.43
N THR A 135 -8.94 -5.45 5.12
CA THR A 135 -8.49 -5.24 3.75
C THR A 135 -6.98 -5.08 3.73
N PHE A 136 -6.34 -5.61 2.69
CA PHE A 136 -4.90 -5.54 2.48
C PHE A 136 -4.66 -4.87 1.14
N TRP A 137 -3.83 -3.83 1.15
CA TRP A 137 -3.56 -2.99 -0.01
C TRP A 137 -2.06 -2.80 -0.17
N CYS A 138 -1.60 -2.76 -1.41
CA CYS A 138 -0.25 -2.37 -1.75
C CYS A 138 -0.24 -0.95 -2.33
N VAL A 139 0.73 -0.14 -1.93
CA VAL A 139 0.97 1.18 -2.52
C VAL A 139 2.40 1.27 -3.05
N GLY A 140 2.52 1.28 -4.37
CA GLY A 140 3.79 1.30 -5.07
C GLY A 140 4.14 2.69 -5.59
N VAL A 141 5.38 3.14 -5.43
CA VAL A 141 5.91 4.34 -6.09
C VAL A 141 6.96 3.95 -7.12
N HIS A 142 6.74 4.39 -8.35
CA HIS A 142 7.58 4.04 -9.50
C HIS A 142 7.63 5.18 -10.52
N ARG A 143 8.57 5.13 -11.48
CA ARG A 143 8.56 6.11 -12.58
C ARG A 143 7.23 6.06 -13.33
N ALA A 144 6.73 7.25 -13.69
CA ALA A 144 5.43 7.40 -14.31
C ALA A 144 5.34 6.60 -15.61
N VAL A 145 4.25 5.87 -15.75
CA VAL A 145 3.82 5.16 -16.97
C VAL A 145 2.32 5.37 -17.12
N GLU A 146 1.80 5.10 -18.31
CA GLU A 146 0.36 5.13 -18.56
C GLU A 146 -0.35 4.04 -17.76
N GLU A 147 -1.59 4.30 -17.34
CA GLU A 147 -2.40 3.36 -16.55
C GLU A 147 -2.60 2.02 -17.29
N GLU A 148 -2.73 2.04 -18.62
CA GLU A 148 -2.81 0.83 -19.45
C GLU A 148 -1.56 -0.06 -19.29
N THR A 149 -0.38 0.55 -19.14
CA THR A 149 0.86 -0.18 -18.88
C THR A 149 0.82 -0.86 -17.51
N CYS A 150 0.31 -0.18 -16.47
CA CYS A 150 0.08 -0.77 -15.16
C CYS A 150 -0.86 -1.98 -15.25
N LEU A 151 -2.01 -1.82 -15.92
CA LEU A 151 -3.01 -2.88 -16.14
C LEU A 151 -2.41 -4.10 -16.83
N LYS A 152 -1.60 -3.89 -17.87
CA LYS A 152 -0.91 -4.98 -18.56
C LYS A 152 0.00 -5.77 -17.62
N ILE A 153 0.82 -5.07 -16.83
CA ILE A 153 1.73 -5.72 -15.87
C ILE A 153 0.96 -6.51 -14.82
N ILE A 154 -0.13 -5.95 -14.29
CA ILE A 154 -0.99 -6.63 -13.30
C ILE A 154 -1.58 -7.92 -13.87
N ASN A 155 -2.13 -7.85 -15.09
CA ASN A 155 -2.72 -9.01 -15.75
C ASN A 155 -1.72 -10.11 -16.06
N GLU A 156 -0.46 -9.77 -16.34
CA GLU A 156 0.64 -10.74 -16.54
C GLU A 156 1.06 -11.45 -15.24
N HIS A 157 0.80 -10.86 -14.06
CA HIS A 157 1.33 -11.35 -12.78
C HIS A 157 0.25 -11.71 -11.74
N LYS A 158 -1.04 -11.57 -12.07
CA LYS A 158 -2.14 -12.03 -11.21
C LYS A 158 -2.19 -13.57 -11.23
N ILE A 159 -1.75 -14.21 -10.16
CA ILE A 159 -1.75 -15.67 -10.04
C ILE A 159 -2.74 -16.03 -8.93
N GLY A 160 -3.89 -16.57 -9.29
CA GLY A 160 -4.93 -16.97 -8.32
C GLY A 160 -5.66 -15.80 -7.64
N TYR A 161 -5.28 -14.55 -7.93
CA TYR A 161 -5.97 -13.34 -7.48
C TYR A 161 -6.89 -12.79 -8.58
N GLU A 162 -8.18 -12.69 -8.28
CA GLU A 162 -9.15 -12.04 -9.15
C GLU A 162 -9.02 -10.52 -9.01
N PHE A 163 -8.16 -9.93 -9.84
CA PHE A 163 -7.97 -8.48 -9.88
C PHE A 163 -9.23 -7.77 -10.38
N ASN A 164 -9.73 -6.85 -9.55
CA ASN A 164 -10.82 -5.94 -9.91
C ASN A 164 -10.25 -4.58 -10.32
N GLN A 165 -10.44 -4.20 -11.58
CA GLN A 165 -9.98 -2.90 -12.10
C GLN A 165 -10.55 -1.70 -11.34
N ASN A 166 -11.71 -1.83 -10.71
CA ASN A 166 -12.29 -0.75 -9.89
C ASN A 166 -11.52 -0.50 -8.59
N HIS A 167 -10.55 -1.36 -8.26
CA HIS A 167 -9.66 -1.26 -7.11
C HIS A 167 -8.21 -0.97 -7.52
N LEU A 168 -8.02 -0.45 -8.74
CA LEU A 168 -6.76 0.11 -9.20
C LEU A 168 -6.83 1.64 -9.17
N LEU A 169 -5.78 2.24 -8.60
CA LEU A 169 -5.46 3.64 -8.79
C LEU A 169 -4.05 3.72 -9.35
N SER A 170 -3.81 4.45 -10.43
CA SER A 170 -2.46 4.86 -10.84
C SER A 170 -2.49 6.35 -11.14
N ARG A 171 -1.67 7.13 -10.43
CA ARG A 171 -1.67 8.59 -10.56
C ARG A 171 -0.26 9.14 -10.58
N GLN A 172 0.00 10.03 -11.54
CA GLN A 172 1.23 10.80 -11.55
C GLN A 172 1.27 11.75 -10.34
N ILE A 173 2.41 11.76 -9.65
CA ILE A 173 2.70 12.71 -8.57
C ILE A 173 3.11 14.03 -9.23
N LYS A 174 2.19 14.99 -9.24
CA LYS A 174 2.33 16.27 -9.96
C LYS A 174 3.64 16.99 -9.64
N GLY A 175 4.42 17.31 -10.67
CA GLY A 175 5.71 18.01 -10.52
C GLY A 175 6.88 17.07 -10.22
N THR A 176 6.71 15.76 -10.46
CA THR A 176 7.76 14.75 -10.40
C THR A 176 7.63 13.79 -11.58
N ASN A 177 8.65 12.95 -11.80
CA ASN A 177 8.64 11.86 -12.78
C ASN A 177 8.09 10.55 -12.22
N PHE A 178 7.46 10.57 -11.03
CA PHE A 178 6.89 9.40 -10.37
C PHE A 178 5.37 9.34 -10.49
N SER A 179 4.85 8.13 -10.44
CA SER A 179 3.47 7.82 -10.14
C SER A 179 3.40 6.99 -8.86
N PHE A 180 2.26 7.05 -8.18
CA PHE A 180 1.90 6.07 -7.17
C PHE A 180 0.74 5.20 -7.69
N THR A 181 0.78 3.92 -7.35
CA THR A 181 -0.21 2.92 -7.72
C THR A 181 -0.77 2.26 -6.46
N ILE A 182 -2.09 2.07 -6.37
CA ILE A 182 -2.76 1.33 -5.30
C ILE A 182 -3.42 0.08 -5.91
N LEU A 183 -3.20 -1.08 -5.28
CA LEU A 183 -3.75 -2.40 -5.63
C LEU A 183 -4.25 -3.16 -4.41
#